data_AF-A0A101NMV4-F1
#
_entry.id   AF-A0A101NMV4-F1
#
_cell.length_a   1.000
_cell.length_b   1.000
_cell.length_c   1.000
_cell.angle_alpha   90.00
_cell.angle_beta   90.00
_cell.angle_gamma   90.00
#
_symmetry.space_group_name_H-M   'P 1'
#
loop_
_entity.id
_entity.type
_entity.pdbx_description
1 polymer ?
#
loop_
_entity_poly.entity_id
_entity_poly.type
_entity_poly.pdbx_seq_one_letter_code
_entity_poly.pdbx_strand_id
1 'polypeptide(L)'
;MLGEREREAERGWVLSAGLLPHHQQAVQAAARQGLAELADRETRAELSVWEDRPILWAARLSPSGHDVLTYMDASPAPAAQHESLPEGESMVELRPSEMDALRVYVRVGALLRVPPAEGLADRVRTARFDQARNRWSLRLDAGQVESVAYAFYLRSMGGSVTEANRFAGAYGVAVQVDVASGGPRPIRLQ
;
A
#
# COMPACT_ATOMS: atom_id res chain seq x y z
N MET A 1 11.03 -6.36 34.05
CA MET A 1 10.09 -7.48 33.89
C MET A 1 9.53 -7.41 32.48
N LEU A 2 10.10 -8.17 31.53
CA LEU A 2 9.56 -8.27 30.16
C LEU A 2 8.54 -9.42 30.02
N GLY A 3 8.77 -10.53 30.72
CA GLY A 3 7.99 -11.78 30.61
C GLY A 3 6.54 -11.75 31.14
N GLU A 4 6.01 -10.59 31.55
CA GLU A 4 4.56 -10.41 31.77
C GLU A 4 3.89 -9.83 30.51
N ARG A 5 4.50 -8.82 29.88
CA ARG A 5 4.03 -8.29 28.57
C ARG A 5 4.14 -9.31 27.44
N GLU A 6 5.12 -10.22 27.50
CA GLU A 6 5.21 -11.34 26.55
C GLU A 6 4.11 -12.39 26.77
N ARG A 7 3.46 -12.45 27.94
CA ARG A 7 2.28 -13.31 28.18
C ARG A 7 0.98 -12.63 27.75
N GLU A 8 0.86 -11.31 27.92
CA GLU A 8 -0.20 -10.52 27.25
C GLU A 8 -0.11 -10.70 25.71
N ALA A 9 1.10 -10.89 25.18
CA ALA A 9 1.35 -11.07 23.75
C ALA A 9 0.98 -12.46 23.18
N GLU A 10 0.66 -13.49 23.98
CA GLU A 10 0.31 -14.82 23.43
C GLU A 10 -1.00 -14.81 22.60
N ARG A 11 -1.81 -13.73 22.65
CA ARG A 11 -2.98 -13.54 21.76
C ARG A 11 -3.11 -12.15 21.11
N GLY A 12 -2.31 -11.16 21.55
CA GLY A 12 -2.16 -9.86 20.88
C GLY A 12 -3.33 -8.86 21.01
N TRP A 13 -4.27 -9.08 21.93
CA TRP A 13 -5.48 -8.23 22.09
C TRP A 13 -5.25 -7.01 22.98
N VAL A 14 -5.56 -5.83 22.46
CA VAL A 14 -5.60 -4.56 23.21
C VAL A 14 -7.02 -4.30 23.69
N LEU A 15 -7.17 -4.13 25.01
CA LEU A 15 -8.45 -3.91 25.69
C LEU A 15 -8.78 -2.41 25.77
N SER A 16 -10.08 -2.05 25.79
CA SER A 16 -10.50 -0.64 25.79
C SER A 16 -10.17 0.16 27.05
N ALA A 17 -9.70 -0.49 28.12
CA ALA A 17 -9.55 0.09 29.46
C ALA A 17 -8.59 1.31 29.55
N GLY A 18 -7.79 1.58 28.51
CA GLY A 18 -6.93 2.76 28.41
C GLY A 18 -7.10 3.61 27.14
N LEU A 19 -8.12 3.36 26.30
CA LEU A 19 -8.24 4.01 24.98
C LEU A 19 -9.31 5.09 24.92
N LEU A 20 -8.88 6.33 24.61
CA LEU A 20 -9.76 7.48 24.36
C LEU A 20 -10.69 7.24 23.14
N PRO A 21 -11.90 7.82 23.10
CA PRO A 21 -12.90 7.53 22.06
C PRO A 21 -12.44 7.75 20.61
N HIS A 22 -11.56 8.73 20.36
CA HIS A 22 -11.01 8.96 19.01
C HIS A 22 -10.07 7.83 18.55
N HIS A 23 -9.32 7.21 19.47
CA HIS A 23 -8.52 6.03 19.15
C HIS A 23 -9.41 4.82 18.81
N GLN A 24 -10.56 4.67 19.48
CA GLN A 24 -11.52 3.62 19.14
C GLN A 24 -12.10 3.81 17.73
N GLN A 25 -12.40 5.05 17.32
CA GLN A 25 -12.82 5.36 15.94
C GLN A 25 -11.71 5.08 14.91
N ALA A 26 -10.45 5.41 15.23
CA ALA A 26 -9.31 5.09 14.38
C ALA A 26 -9.12 3.58 14.22
N VAL A 27 -9.24 2.80 15.30
CA VAL A 27 -9.17 1.33 15.25
C VAL A 27 -10.34 0.73 14.48
N GLN A 28 -11.56 1.28 14.59
CA GLN A 28 -12.69 0.86 13.73
C GLN A 28 -12.45 1.18 12.25
N ALA A 29 -11.79 2.30 11.92
CA ALA A 29 -11.39 2.61 10.56
C ALA A 29 -10.33 1.61 10.06
N ALA A 30 -9.30 1.30 10.86
CA ALA A 30 -8.30 0.29 10.56
C ALA A 30 -8.92 -1.11 10.37
N ALA A 31 -9.91 -1.48 11.18
CA ALA A 31 -10.62 -2.75 11.06
C ALA A 31 -11.43 -2.86 9.76
N ARG A 32 -12.09 -1.78 9.32
CA ARG A 32 -12.76 -1.72 8.01
C ARG A 32 -11.78 -1.79 6.81
N GLN A 33 -10.50 -1.51 7.04
CA GLN A 33 -9.42 -1.68 6.06
C GLN A 33 -8.68 -3.03 6.23
N GLY A 34 -9.14 -3.92 7.11
CA GLY A 34 -8.51 -5.23 7.35
C GLY A 34 -7.17 -5.18 8.09
N LEU A 35 -6.79 -4.03 8.67
CA LEU A 35 -5.54 -3.83 9.43
C LEU A 35 -5.69 -4.14 10.93
N ALA A 36 -6.93 -4.25 11.42
CA ALA A 36 -7.22 -4.63 12.78
C ALA A 36 -8.40 -5.61 12.82
N GLU A 37 -8.41 -6.49 13.82
CA GLU A 37 -9.53 -7.37 14.11
C GLU A 37 -10.22 -6.85 15.39
N LEU A 38 -11.55 -6.75 15.37
CA LEU A 38 -12.35 -6.44 16.55
C LEU A 38 -12.83 -7.76 17.16
N ALA A 39 -12.69 -7.92 18.47
CA ALA A 39 -13.16 -9.12 19.15
C ALA A 39 -14.69 -9.21 19.05
N ASP A 40 -15.20 -10.34 18.59
CA ASP A 40 -16.63 -10.63 18.52
C ASP A 40 -17.23 -10.93 19.92
N ARG A 41 -18.48 -11.37 19.98
CA ARG A 41 -19.16 -11.61 21.26
C ARG A 41 -18.57 -12.78 22.03
N GLU A 42 -18.10 -13.82 21.34
CA GLU A 42 -17.58 -15.05 21.93
C GLU A 42 -16.15 -14.82 22.43
N THR A 43 -15.30 -14.25 21.58
CA THR A 43 -13.94 -13.80 21.91
C THR A 43 -13.94 -12.84 23.11
N ARG A 44 -14.88 -11.88 23.17
CA ARG A 44 -15.00 -10.99 24.34
C ARG A 44 -15.47 -11.71 25.61
N ALA A 45 -16.32 -12.73 25.49
CA ALA A 45 -16.75 -13.52 26.64
C ALA A 45 -15.59 -14.36 27.20
N GLU A 46 -14.79 -15.00 26.34
CA GLU A 46 -13.55 -15.65 26.75
C GLU A 46 -12.60 -14.67 27.44
N LEU A 47 -12.26 -13.55 26.78
CA LEU A 47 -11.38 -12.53 27.35
C LEU A 47 -11.88 -11.99 28.70
N SER A 48 -13.20 -11.93 28.91
CA SER A 48 -13.78 -11.50 30.19
C SER A 48 -13.58 -12.52 31.33
N VAL A 49 -13.54 -13.81 31.00
CA VAL A 49 -13.23 -14.89 31.96
C VAL A 49 -11.74 -14.90 32.29
N TRP A 50 -10.87 -14.66 31.29
CA TRP A 50 -9.42 -14.58 31.50
C TRP A 50 -8.98 -13.37 32.33
N GLU A 51 -9.64 -12.22 32.15
CA GLU A 51 -9.32 -10.97 32.84
C GLU A 51 -10.06 -10.77 34.18
N ASP A 52 -10.89 -11.74 34.60
CA ASP A 52 -11.81 -11.68 35.76
C ASP A 52 -12.67 -10.39 35.81
N ARG A 53 -13.01 -9.83 34.64
CA ARG A 53 -13.79 -8.58 34.50
C ARG A 53 -14.48 -8.47 33.13
N PRO A 54 -15.60 -7.73 33.02
CA PRO A 54 -16.30 -7.58 31.74
C PRO A 54 -15.49 -6.80 30.68
N ILE A 55 -15.15 -7.45 29.57
CA ILE A 55 -14.51 -6.84 28.40
C ILE A 55 -15.57 -6.45 27.37
N LEU A 56 -15.88 -5.14 27.31
CA LEU A 56 -16.87 -4.60 26.38
C LEU A 56 -16.30 -4.39 24.96
N TRP A 57 -14.99 -4.22 24.84
CA TRP A 57 -14.30 -4.00 23.57
C TRP A 57 -12.84 -4.46 23.67
N ALA A 58 -12.39 -5.15 22.63
CA ALA A 58 -10.99 -5.49 22.41
C ALA A 58 -10.70 -5.45 20.91
N ALA A 59 -9.47 -5.09 20.55
CA ALA A 59 -8.99 -5.13 19.18
C ALA A 59 -7.55 -5.61 19.12
N ARG A 60 -7.16 -6.31 18.07
CA ARG A 60 -5.76 -6.65 17.78
C ARG A 60 -5.38 -6.20 16.38
N LEU A 61 -4.08 -6.13 16.12
CA LEU A 61 -3.61 -6.02 14.74
C LEU A 61 -3.93 -7.32 14.01
N SER A 62 -4.41 -7.21 12.77
CA SER A 62 -4.36 -8.34 11.86
C SER A 62 -2.90 -8.58 11.43
N PRO A 63 -2.56 -9.73 10.82
CA PRO A 63 -1.24 -9.94 10.23
C PRO A 63 -0.84 -8.79 9.28
N SER A 64 -1.76 -8.36 8.42
CA SER A 64 -1.56 -7.22 7.51
C SER A 64 -1.32 -5.88 8.23
N GLY A 65 -1.96 -5.66 9.38
CA GLY A 65 -1.74 -4.46 10.20
C GLY A 65 -0.38 -4.45 10.91
N HIS A 66 0.10 -5.63 11.32
CA HIS A 66 1.41 -5.80 11.93
C HIS A 66 2.54 -5.50 10.93
N ASP A 67 2.40 -5.99 9.69
CA ASP A 67 3.35 -5.70 8.60
C ASP A 67 3.37 -4.20 8.27
N VAL A 68 2.19 -3.55 8.22
CA VAL A 68 2.06 -2.10 7.98
C VAL A 68 2.74 -1.27 9.06
N LEU A 69 2.56 -1.58 10.34
CA LEU A 69 3.24 -0.86 11.43
C LEU A 69 4.76 -1.06 11.41
N THR A 70 5.21 -2.29 11.17
CA THR A 70 6.64 -2.63 11.05
C THR A 70 7.31 -1.84 9.92
N TYR A 71 6.59 -1.58 8.82
CA TYR A 71 7.06 -0.78 7.70
C TYR A 71 6.97 0.74 7.95
N MET A 72 5.93 1.21 8.62
CA MET A 72 5.68 2.63 8.90
C MET A 72 6.74 3.27 9.79
N ASP A 73 7.24 2.57 10.81
CA ASP A 73 8.28 3.07 11.73
C ASP A 73 9.61 3.43 11.03
N ALA A 74 9.76 3.07 9.74
CA ALA A 74 10.99 3.26 8.97
C ALA A 74 10.93 4.37 7.88
N SER A 75 9.85 5.17 7.72
CA SER A 75 9.67 6.06 6.53
C SER A 75 9.08 7.48 6.75
N PRO A 76 9.55 8.53 6.02
CA PRO A 76 8.97 9.88 5.99
C PRO A 76 8.13 10.21 4.71
N ALA A 77 7.39 11.34 4.70
CA ALA A 77 6.18 11.55 3.85
C ALA A 77 6.24 12.60 2.68
N PRO A 78 5.32 12.60 1.67
CA PRO A 78 5.41 13.37 0.40
C PRO A 78 4.17 14.23 -0.04
N ALA A 79 4.21 14.86 -1.25
CA ALA A 79 3.17 15.74 -1.86
C ALA A 79 2.94 15.55 -3.41
N ALA A 80 1.91 16.16 -4.06
CA ALA A 80 1.12 15.57 -5.20
C ALA A 80 0.98 16.31 -6.60
N GLN A 81 0.18 15.73 -7.55
CA GLN A 81 -0.35 16.18 -8.91
C GLN A 81 0.50 15.93 -10.23
N HIS A 82 0.04 15.83 -11.52
CA HIS A 82 -1.29 15.73 -12.25
C HIS A 82 -1.14 15.20 -13.75
N GLU A 83 -2.27 14.87 -14.43
CA GLU A 83 -2.75 14.78 -15.88
C GLU A 83 -2.11 13.97 -17.09
N SER A 84 -2.97 13.56 -18.07
CA SER A 84 -2.95 12.30 -18.91
C SER A 84 -3.07 12.39 -20.46
N LEU A 85 -2.67 11.34 -21.25
CA LEU A 85 -3.30 10.80 -22.53
C LEU A 85 -2.45 9.75 -23.35
N PRO A 86 -3.05 8.79 -24.10
CA PRO A 86 -2.44 7.94 -25.18
C PRO A 86 -2.88 8.35 -26.62
N GLU A 87 -2.30 7.92 -27.76
CA GLU A 87 -2.03 6.56 -28.30
C GLU A 87 -0.64 6.37 -28.98
N GLY A 88 -0.27 5.10 -29.19
CA GLY A 88 0.99 4.67 -29.82
C GLY A 88 2.12 4.54 -28.79
N GLU A 89 2.70 5.67 -28.40
CA GLU A 89 3.55 5.81 -27.23
C GLU A 89 3.16 7.11 -26.52
N SER A 90 2.75 7.01 -25.25
CA SER A 90 2.47 8.18 -24.41
C SER A 90 3.77 8.74 -23.81
N MET A 91 3.83 10.05 -23.61
CA MET A 91 4.90 10.68 -22.83
C MET A 91 4.51 10.64 -21.35
N VAL A 92 5.29 9.90 -20.56
CA VAL A 92 5.08 9.73 -19.11
C VAL A 92 6.14 10.54 -18.37
N GLU A 93 5.69 11.47 -17.51
CA GLU A 93 6.53 12.33 -16.67
C GLU A 93 6.48 11.86 -15.21
N LEU A 94 7.60 11.28 -14.75
CA LEU A 94 7.79 10.79 -13.39
C LEU A 94 8.60 11.77 -12.55
N ARG A 95 8.29 11.86 -11.26
CA ARG A 95 9.13 12.51 -10.24
C ARG A 95 10.37 11.65 -9.97
N PRO A 96 11.43 12.20 -9.33
CA PRO A 96 12.59 11.39 -8.93
C PRO A 96 12.21 10.15 -8.11
N SER A 97 11.34 10.30 -7.09
CA SER A 97 10.87 9.18 -6.27
C SER A 97 10.10 8.12 -7.07
N GLU A 98 9.31 8.53 -8.06
CA GLU A 98 8.56 7.64 -8.94
C GLU A 98 9.50 6.87 -9.89
N MET A 99 10.49 7.55 -10.47
CA MET A 99 11.54 6.91 -11.27
C MET A 99 12.34 5.89 -10.45
N ASP A 100 12.68 6.20 -9.20
CA ASP A 100 13.45 5.28 -8.36
C ASP A 100 12.62 4.03 -7.97
N ALA A 101 11.33 4.17 -7.70
CA ALA A 101 10.44 3.02 -7.51
C ALA A 101 10.30 2.18 -8.78
N LEU A 102 10.19 2.82 -9.95
CA LEU A 102 10.15 2.11 -11.24
C LEU A 102 11.46 1.36 -11.53
N ARG A 103 12.62 1.94 -11.20
CA ARG A 103 13.93 1.28 -11.27
C ARG A 103 14.02 0.07 -10.34
N VAL A 104 13.49 0.16 -9.12
CA VAL A 104 13.42 -0.98 -8.20
C VAL A 104 12.55 -2.09 -8.79
N TYR A 105 11.35 -1.77 -9.27
CA TYR A 105 10.43 -2.72 -9.89
C TYR A 105 11.06 -3.45 -11.08
N VAL A 106 11.67 -2.72 -12.02
CA VAL A 106 12.41 -3.31 -13.15
C VAL A 106 13.53 -4.22 -12.67
N ARG A 107 14.34 -3.78 -11.70
CA ARG A 107 15.49 -4.54 -11.17
C ARG A 107 15.08 -5.85 -10.51
N VAL A 108 13.97 -5.89 -9.78
CA VAL A 108 13.47 -7.12 -9.12
C VAL A 108 12.52 -7.93 -10.00
N GLY A 109 12.26 -7.50 -11.23
CA GLY A 109 11.19 -8.02 -12.08
C GLY A 109 11.21 -9.53 -12.33
N ALA A 110 12.40 -10.14 -12.40
CA ALA A 110 12.58 -11.59 -12.56
C ALA A 110 12.13 -12.41 -11.33
N LEU A 111 11.91 -11.77 -10.17
CA LEU A 111 11.43 -12.39 -8.94
C LEU A 111 9.91 -12.19 -8.72
N LEU A 112 9.25 -11.41 -9.58
CA LEU A 112 7.83 -11.09 -9.47
C LEU A 112 6.97 -12.08 -10.25
N ARG A 113 5.78 -12.39 -9.73
CA ARG A 113 4.77 -13.20 -10.44
C ARG A 113 4.15 -12.48 -11.64
N VAL A 114 4.14 -11.15 -11.61
CA VAL A 114 3.77 -10.28 -12.73
C VAL A 114 5.03 -9.50 -13.11
N PRO A 115 5.75 -9.90 -14.17
CA PRO A 115 7.00 -9.26 -14.55
C PRO A 115 6.75 -7.88 -15.17
N PRO A 116 7.79 -7.01 -15.22
CA PRO A 116 7.76 -5.79 -16.02
C PRO A 116 7.39 -6.06 -17.47
N ALA A 117 6.62 -5.17 -18.09
CA ALA A 117 6.31 -5.24 -19.51
C ALA A 117 7.58 -5.26 -20.37
N GLU A 118 7.51 -5.93 -21.52
CA GLU A 118 8.63 -6.03 -22.45
C GLU A 118 9.14 -4.63 -22.87
N GLY A 119 10.45 -4.48 -22.96
CA GLY A 119 11.10 -3.20 -23.27
C GLY A 119 11.06 -2.14 -22.16
N LEU A 120 10.26 -2.27 -21.09
CA LEU A 120 10.16 -1.26 -20.03
C LEU A 120 11.52 -0.98 -19.35
N ALA A 121 12.33 -2.02 -19.16
CA ALA A 121 13.69 -1.89 -18.63
C ALA A 121 14.57 -0.98 -19.49
N ASP A 122 14.39 -1.02 -20.81
CA ASP A 122 15.17 -0.24 -21.76
C ASP A 122 14.68 1.20 -21.79
N ARG A 123 13.35 1.41 -21.75
CA ARG A 123 12.76 2.75 -21.59
C ARG A 123 13.27 3.44 -20.34
N VAL A 124 13.34 2.75 -19.20
CA VAL A 124 13.89 3.27 -17.93
C VAL A 124 15.38 3.63 -18.05
N ARG A 125 16.18 2.82 -18.77
CA ARG A 125 17.61 3.13 -19.02
C ARG A 125 17.80 4.33 -19.94
N THR A 126 16.92 4.52 -20.92
CA THR A 126 16.95 5.64 -21.89
C THR A 126 16.21 6.90 -21.44
N ALA A 127 15.57 6.87 -20.26
CA ALA A 127 14.77 7.97 -19.73
C ALA A 127 15.59 9.26 -19.60
N ARG A 128 14.99 10.40 -19.95
CA ARG A 128 15.67 11.71 -19.89
C ARG A 128 15.22 12.48 -18.67
N PHE A 129 16.15 13.10 -17.94
CA PHE A 129 15.82 13.97 -16.81
C PHE A 129 15.79 15.44 -17.26
N ASP A 130 14.64 16.08 -17.11
CA ASP A 130 14.46 17.52 -17.21
C ASP A 130 14.72 18.16 -15.83
N GLN A 131 15.86 18.85 -15.72
CA GLN A 131 16.26 19.57 -14.51
C GLN A 131 15.36 20.77 -14.19
N ALA A 132 14.82 21.45 -15.21
CA ALA A 132 13.99 22.65 -15.02
C ALA A 132 12.60 22.28 -14.48
N ARG A 133 12.06 21.13 -14.86
CA ARG A 133 10.79 20.58 -14.34
C ARG A 133 10.95 19.67 -13.14
N ASN A 134 12.17 19.22 -12.85
CA ASN A 134 12.47 18.15 -11.90
C ASN A 134 11.61 16.89 -12.20
N ARG A 135 11.68 16.41 -13.45
CA ARG A 135 10.91 15.27 -13.98
C ARG A 135 11.79 14.38 -14.85
N TRP A 136 11.50 13.09 -14.83
CA TRP A 136 11.97 12.11 -15.80
C TRP A 136 10.91 11.88 -16.86
N SER A 137 11.28 11.95 -18.13
CA SER A 137 10.39 11.72 -19.27
C SER A 137 10.70 10.37 -19.91
N LEU A 138 9.67 9.54 -20.10
CA LEU A 138 9.73 8.25 -20.80
C LEU A 138 8.67 8.22 -21.90
N ARG A 139 8.97 7.55 -23.01
CA ARG A 139 7.97 7.20 -24.04
C ARG A 139 7.56 5.75 -23.84
N LEU A 140 6.31 5.51 -23.46
CA LEU A 140 5.79 4.20 -23.06
C LEU A 140 4.53 3.83 -23.87
N ASP A 141 4.47 2.59 -24.34
CA ASP A 141 3.23 2.01 -24.87
C ASP A 141 2.21 1.71 -23.77
N ALA A 142 0.99 1.29 -24.14
CA ALA A 142 -0.09 1.03 -23.19
C ALA A 142 0.24 -0.07 -22.16
N GLY A 143 0.91 -1.16 -22.57
CA GLY A 143 1.28 -2.24 -21.66
C GLY A 143 2.40 -1.81 -20.69
N GLN A 144 3.31 -0.97 -21.16
CA GLN A 144 4.33 -0.34 -20.32
C GLN A 144 3.71 0.66 -19.31
N VAL A 145 2.72 1.47 -19.70
CA VAL A 145 1.98 2.34 -18.77
C VAL A 145 1.26 1.52 -17.70
N GLU A 146 0.60 0.42 -18.08
CA GLU A 146 -0.08 -0.48 -17.14
C GLU A 146 0.92 -1.17 -16.19
N SER A 147 2.11 -1.54 -16.67
CA SER A 147 3.19 -2.08 -15.84
C SER A 147 3.81 -1.05 -14.88
N VAL A 148 3.86 0.24 -15.26
CA VAL A 148 4.23 1.34 -14.35
C VAL A 148 3.14 1.59 -13.30
N ALA A 149 1.87 1.56 -13.68
CA ALA A 149 0.76 1.64 -12.72
C ALA A 149 0.83 0.48 -11.71
N TYR A 150 1.19 -0.72 -12.15
CA TYR A 150 1.42 -1.87 -11.26
C TYR A 150 2.63 -1.67 -10.34
N ALA A 151 3.74 -1.10 -10.82
CA ALA A 151 4.89 -0.75 -9.98
C ALA A 151 4.50 0.23 -8.85
N PHE A 152 3.68 1.23 -9.14
CA PHE A 152 3.21 2.17 -8.12
C PHE A 152 2.12 1.59 -7.23
N TYR A 153 1.27 0.70 -7.73
CA TYR A 153 0.36 -0.09 -6.89
C TYR A 153 1.13 -0.93 -5.87
N LEU A 154 2.17 -1.67 -6.29
CA LEU A 154 3.04 -2.42 -5.38
C LEU A 154 3.68 -1.51 -4.33
N ARG A 155 4.11 -0.30 -4.72
CA ARG A 155 4.60 0.71 -3.77
C ARG A 155 3.51 1.27 -2.84
N SER A 156 2.27 1.36 -3.30
CA SER A 156 1.14 1.84 -2.49
C SER A 156 0.75 0.87 -1.38
N MET A 157 0.96 -0.44 -1.60
CA MET A 157 0.88 -1.45 -0.55
C MET A 157 1.97 -1.24 0.52
N GLY A 158 3.12 -0.67 0.14
CA GLY A 158 4.12 -0.10 1.04
C GLY A 158 3.79 1.33 1.51
N GLY A 159 2.54 1.58 1.91
CA GLY A 159 2.08 2.78 2.59
C GLY A 159 2.01 4.09 1.78
N SER A 160 2.71 4.21 0.64
CA SER A 160 2.69 5.44 -0.19
C SER A 160 1.70 5.34 -1.34
N VAL A 161 0.42 5.59 -1.04
CA VAL A 161 -0.62 5.75 -2.08
C VAL A 161 -0.41 6.99 -2.96
N THR A 162 0.49 7.91 -2.60
CA THR A 162 0.72 9.17 -3.30
C THR A 162 1.14 8.98 -4.75
N GLU A 163 2.14 8.13 -5.02
CA GLU A 163 2.58 7.84 -6.39
C GLU A 163 1.52 7.11 -7.20
N ALA A 164 0.82 6.12 -6.62
CA ALA A 164 -0.25 5.39 -7.31
C ALA A 164 -1.44 6.30 -7.65
N ASN A 165 -1.91 7.11 -6.71
CA ASN A 165 -3.03 8.03 -6.93
C ASN A 165 -2.64 9.16 -7.89
N ARG A 166 -1.41 9.69 -7.80
CA ARG A 166 -0.91 10.68 -8.76
C ARG A 166 -0.83 10.08 -10.17
N PHE A 167 -0.30 8.86 -10.31
CA PHE A 167 -0.19 8.20 -11.61
C PHE A 167 -1.55 7.82 -12.19
N ALA A 168 -2.48 7.33 -11.36
CA ALA A 168 -3.85 7.03 -11.79
C ALA A 168 -4.59 8.28 -12.28
N GLY A 169 -4.52 9.38 -11.53
CA GLY A 169 -5.08 10.66 -11.96
C GLY A 169 -4.30 11.35 -13.09
N ALA A 170 -3.07 10.91 -13.38
CA ALA A 170 -2.22 11.46 -14.43
C ALA A 170 -2.09 10.59 -15.69
N TYR A 171 -2.61 9.35 -15.71
CA TYR A 171 -2.58 8.51 -16.90
C TYR A 171 -3.88 7.70 -17.11
N GLY A 172 -4.87 7.86 -16.23
CA GLY A 172 -6.15 7.13 -16.32
C GLY A 172 -6.03 5.63 -16.03
N VAL A 173 -4.94 5.17 -15.41
CA VAL A 173 -4.70 3.75 -15.11
C VAL A 173 -4.45 3.55 -13.63
N ALA A 174 -5.35 2.82 -12.97
CA ALA A 174 -5.16 2.30 -11.62
C ALA A 174 -5.02 0.77 -11.66
N VAL A 175 -4.56 0.17 -10.57
CA VAL A 175 -4.60 -1.29 -10.40
C VAL A 175 -5.49 -1.62 -9.20
N GLN A 176 -6.40 -2.55 -9.39
CA GLN A 176 -7.27 -3.10 -8.35
C GLN A 176 -7.01 -4.60 -8.22
N VAL A 177 -7.09 -5.14 -7.02
CA VAL A 177 -7.09 -6.60 -6.81
C VAL A 177 -8.49 -7.11 -7.08
N ASP A 178 -8.63 -7.98 -8.08
CA ASP A 178 -9.87 -8.73 -8.30
C ASP A 178 -9.88 -9.94 -7.35
N VAL A 179 -10.75 -9.88 -6.35
CA VAL A 179 -10.91 -10.92 -5.33
C VAL A 179 -11.33 -12.26 -5.95
N ALA A 180 -11.97 -12.27 -7.12
CA ALA A 180 -12.40 -13.49 -7.80
C ALA A 180 -11.28 -14.18 -8.60
N SER A 181 -10.24 -13.45 -9.02
CA SER A 181 -9.08 -14.02 -9.74
C SER A 181 -7.78 -14.02 -8.94
N GLY A 182 -7.76 -13.44 -7.73
CA GLY A 182 -6.61 -13.42 -6.82
C GLY A 182 -5.40 -12.64 -7.37
N GLY A 183 -5.61 -11.84 -8.42
CA GLY A 183 -4.56 -11.17 -9.18
C GLY A 183 -4.79 -9.66 -9.30
N PRO A 184 -3.72 -8.87 -9.42
CA PRO A 184 -3.82 -7.46 -9.75
C PRO A 184 -4.33 -7.31 -11.19
N ARG A 185 -5.36 -6.48 -11.39
CA ARG A 185 -5.87 -6.10 -12.71
C ARG A 185 -5.73 -4.60 -12.92
N PRO A 186 -5.09 -4.14 -14.02
CA PRO A 186 -5.18 -2.74 -14.41
C PRO A 186 -6.63 -2.42 -14.80
N ILE A 187 -7.13 -1.31 -14.29
CA ILE A 187 -8.42 -0.73 -14.65
C ILE A 187 -8.17 0.65 -15.25
N ARG A 188 -8.86 0.95 -16.35
CA ARG A 188 -8.87 2.31 -16.89
C ARG A 188 -9.99 3.12 -16.24
N LEU A 189 -9.63 4.29 -15.74
CA LEU A 189 -10.55 5.28 -15.22
C LEU A 189 -10.98 6.18 -16.39
N GLN A 190 -12.30 6.33 -16.57
CA GLN A 190 -12.89 7.25 -17.54
C GLN A 190 -13.08 8.65 -16.94
#